data_AF-A0A6G4UF01-F1
#
_entry.id   AF-A0A6G4UF01-F1
#
_cell.length_a   1.000
_cell.length_b   1.000
_cell.length_c   1.000
_cell.angle_alpha   90.00
_cell.angle_beta   90.00
_cell.angle_gamma   90.00
#
_symmetry.space_group_name_H-M   'P 1'
#
loop_
_entity.id
_entity.type
_entity.pdbx_description
1 polymer ?
#
loop_
_entity_poly.entity_id
_entity_poly.type
_entity_poly.pdbx_seq_one_letter_code
_entity_poly.pdbx_strand_id
1 'polypeptide(L)'
;MDDESPYFLHHLPVPGEERYASVALVNTRFTSSHGAVDLLEDTEAGHLWLVRQELLPDKAALNGRRLGRLIKLREATRELFAARADVTTPPAASLTTLNDALA
;
A
#
# COMPACT_ATOMS: atom_id res chain seq x y z
N MET A 1 10.01 4.08 29.33
CA MET A 1 10.52 3.57 28.03
C MET A 1 9.30 3.40 27.17
N ASP A 2 9.35 4.08 26.04
CA ASP A 2 8.20 4.48 25.26
C ASP A 2 7.42 3.30 24.71
N ASP A 3 6.11 3.50 24.69
CA ASP A 3 5.10 2.58 24.21
C ASP A 3 5.33 2.35 22.71
N GLU A 4 6.01 1.26 22.33
CA GLU A 4 5.96 0.67 20.99
C GLU A 4 4.56 0.09 20.74
N SER A 5 3.53 0.92 20.93
CA SER A 5 2.21 0.64 20.40
C SER A 5 2.37 0.63 18.88
N PRO A 6 2.10 -0.49 18.18
CA PRO A 6 2.22 -0.54 16.73
C PRO A 6 1.38 0.61 16.16
N TYR A 7 2.02 1.50 15.38
CA TYR A 7 1.46 2.76 14.85
C TYR A 7 0.06 2.62 14.20
N PHE A 8 -0.32 1.40 13.86
CA PHE A 8 -1.62 0.97 13.38
C PHE A 8 -2.81 1.21 14.34
N LEU A 9 -2.60 1.35 15.66
CA LEU A 9 -3.70 1.43 16.63
C LEU A 9 -4.38 2.82 16.71
N HIS A 10 -3.77 3.87 16.16
CA HIS A 10 -4.32 5.24 16.22
C HIS A 10 -4.77 5.81 14.87
N HIS A 11 -4.69 5.04 13.79
CA HIS A 11 -5.14 5.50 12.48
C HIS A 11 -6.62 5.19 12.29
N LEU A 12 -7.46 6.23 12.26
CA LEU A 12 -8.84 6.09 11.81
C LEU A 12 -8.84 5.67 10.33
N PRO A 13 -9.62 4.64 9.94
CA PRO A 13 -9.66 4.22 8.55
C PRO A 13 -10.07 5.40 7.66
N VAL A 14 -9.33 5.60 6.58
CA VAL A 14 -9.65 6.64 5.60
C VAL A 14 -10.88 6.17 4.82
N PRO A 15 -11.87 7.04 4.55
CA PRO A 15 -13.07 6.64 3.82
C PRO A 15 -12.75 5.87 2.55
N GLY A 16 -13.30 4.66 2.43
CA GLY A 16 -13.14 3.80 1.26
C GLY A 16 -12.03 2.75 1.38
N GLU A 17 -11.16 2.81 2.39
CA GLU A 17 -10.18 1.74 2.66
C GLU A 17 -10.87 0.42 2.98
N GLU A 18 -11.99 0.46 3.70
CA GLU A 18 -12.80 -0.69 4.05
C GLU A 18 -13.50 -1.33 2.85
N ARG A 19 -13.63 -0.59 1.74
CA ARG A 19 -14.37 -1.01 0.55
C ARG A 19 -13.46 -1.38 -0.62
N TYR A 20 -12.31 -0.72 -0.74
CA TYR A 20 -11.45 -0.84 -1.90
C TYR A 20 -10.00 -1.10 -1.47
N ALA A 21 -9.53 -2.32 -1.75
CA ALA A 21 -8.14 -2.71 -1.47
C ALA A 21 -7.10 -1.82 -2.17
N SER A 22 -7.46 -1.20 -3.32
CA SER A 22 -6.61 -0.22 -4.00
C SER A 22 -6.44 1.06 -3.18
N VAL A 23 -7.49 1.52 -2.48
CA VAL A 23 -7.42 2.67 -1.56
C VAL A 23 -6.59 2.31 -0.33
N ALA A 24 -6.83 1.14 0.26
CA ALA A 24 -6.03 0.63 1.37
C ALA A 24 -4.54 0.49 1.00
N LEU A 25 -4.23 0.03 -0.22
CA LEU A 25 -2.86 -0.13 -0.71
C LEU A 25 -2.14 1.22 -0.85
N VAL A 26 -2.77 2.23 -1.46
CA VAL A 26 -2.11 3.53 -1.63
C VAL A 26 -1.84 4.19 -0.28
N ASN A 27 -2.70 3.95 0.72
CA ASN A 27 -2.59 4.51 2.05
C ASN A 27 -1.67 3.72 3.00
N THR A 28 -1.00 2.66 2.54
CA THR A 28 0.10 2.07 3.32
C THR A 28 1.28 3.03 3.51
N ARG A 29 1.30 4.16 2.78
CA ARG A 29 2.32 5.19 2.93
C ARG A 29 1.67 6.54 3.19
N PHE A 30 1.98 7.11 4.35
CA PHE A 30 1.39 8.37 4.82
C PHE A 30 2.35 9.15 5.71
N THR A 31 2.01 10.40 6.00
CA THR A 31 2.77 11.25 6.93
C THR A 31 2.03 11.33 8.26
N SER A 32 2.76 11.07 9.35
CA SER A 32 2.28 11.25 10.73
C SER A 32 2.97 12.45 11.38
N SER A 33 2.55 12.82 12.59
CA SER A 33 3.23 13.85 13.41
C SER A 33 4.68 13.48 13.76
N HIS A 34 5.04 12.19 13.69
CA HIS A 34 6.38 11.67 14.01
C HIS A 34 7.23 11.39 12.76
N GLY A 35 6.71 11.66 11.55
CA GLY A 35 7.42 11.44 10.30
C GLY A 35 6.64 10.59 9.30
N ALA A 36 7.31 10.24 8.19
CA ALA A 36 6.76 9.37 7.17
C ALA A 36 6.67 7.92 7.69
N VAL A 37 5.53 7.28 7.43
CA VAL A 37 5.26 5.89 7.79
C VAL A 37 5.07 5.09 6.50
N ASP A 38 5.69 3.91 6.43
CA ASP A 38 5.50 2.94 5.37
C ASP A 38 5.14 1.57 5.96
N LEU A 39 3.90 1.14 5.79
CA LEU A 39 3.41 -0.16 6.30
C LEU A 39 3.89 -1.35 5.45
N LEU A 40 4.61 -1.10 4.35
CA LEU A 40 5.25 -2.10 3.48
C LEU A 40 6.79 -1.97 3.50
N GLU A 41 7.35 -1.43 4.58
CA GLU A 41 8.81 -1.17 4.72
C GLU A 41 9.66 -2.42 4.48
N ASP A 42 9.20 -3.58 4.97
CA ASP A 42 9.88 -4.86 4.80
C ASP A 42 8.91 -6.02 4.49
N THR A 43 9.48 -7.22 4.34
CA THR A 43 8.70 -8.42 3.97
C THR A 43 7.78 -8.90 5.08
N GLU A 44 8.12 -8.65 6.35
CA GLU A 44 7.30 -9.02 7.49
C GLU A 44 6.09 -8.08 7.59
N ALA A 45 6.34 -6.77 7.58
CA ALA A 45 5.30 -5.74 7.55
C ALA A 45 4.35 -5.93 6.35
N GLY A 46 4.91 -6.17 5.16
CA GLY A 46 4.12 -6.42 3.95
C GLY A 46 3.30 -7.72 4.03
N HIS A 47 3.83 -8.77 4.67
CA HIS A 47 3.08 -10.01 4.89
C HIS A 47 1.90 -9.77 5.84
N LEU A 48 2.14 -9.13 6.99
CA LEU A 48 1.12 -8.80 7.98
C LEU A 48 0.01 -7.95 7.36
N TRP A 49 0.36 -6.95 6.55
CA TRP A 49 -0.62 -6.13 5.83
C TRP A 49 -1.48 -6.96 4.88
N LEU A 50 -0.86 -7.81 4.04
CA LEU A 50 -1.59 -8.66 3.09
C LEU A 50 -2.53 -9.67 3.79
N VAL A 51 -2.10 -10.27 4.90
CA VAL A 51 -2.94 -11.18 5.69
C VAL A 51 -4.13 -10.44 6.28
N ARG A 52 -3.91 -9.24 6.85
CA ARG A 52 -4.98 -8.40 7.41
C ARG A 52 -5.99 -7.95 6.36
N GLN A 53 -5.56 -7.73 5.13
CA GLN A 53 -6.44 -7.42 4.00
C GLN A 53 -7.08 -8.66 3.37
N GLU A 54 -6.84 -9.86 3.92
CA GLU A 54 -7.31 -11.14 3.39
C GLU A 54 -6.83 -11.44 1.95
N LEU A 55 -5.71 -10.84 1.55
CA LEU A 55 -5.11 -10.97 0.21
C LEU A 55 -4.03 -12.07 0.13
N LEU A 56 -3.56 -12.55 1.28
CA LEU A 56 -2.56 -13.61 1.36
C LEU A 56 -2.88 -14.53 2.54
N PRO A 57 -2.80 -15.87 2.37
CA PRO A 57 -2.91 -16.78 3.49
C PRO A 57 -1.77 -16.59 4.50
N ASP A 58 -2.08 -16.71 5.79
CA ASP A 58 -1.12 -16.57 6.90
C ASP A 58 0.14 -17.43 6.74
N LYS A 59 -0.01 -18.65 6.22
CA LYS A 59 1.13 -19.58 6.03
C LYS A 59 1.94 -19.33 4.75
N ALA A 60 1.56 -18.37 3.91
CA ALA A 60 2.21 -18.12 2.64
C ALA A 60 3.38 -17.13 2.78
N ALA A 61 4.57 -17.56 2.35
CA ALA A 61 5.75 -16.69 2.40
C ALA A 61 5.68 -15.53 1.39
N LEU A 62 5.92 -14.31 1.88
CA LEU A 62 6.22 -13.14 1.08
C LEU A 62 7.74 -12.96 0.97
N ASN A 63 8.28 -12.94 -0.24
CA ASN A 63 9.70 -12.67 -0.46
C ASN A 63 9.92 -11.25 -1.00
N GLY A 64 11.16 -10.78 -0.96
CA GLY A 64 11.52 -9.42 -1.39
C GLY A 64 11.14 -9.10 -2.84
N ARG A 65 11.12 -10.10 -3.74
CA ARG A 65 10.68 -9.89 -5.13
C ARG A 65 9.17 -9.59 -5.20
N ARG A 66 8.36 -10.33 -4.45
CA ARG A 66 6.90 -10.11 -4.38
C ARG A 66 6.57 -8.80 -3.68
N LEU A 67 7.26 -8.50 -2.57
CA LEU A 67 7.14 -7.20 -1.90
C LEU A 67 7.48 -6.05 -2.85
N GLY A 68 8.59 -6.14 -3.58
CA GLY A 68 8.98 -5.12 -4.55
C GLY A 68 7.95 -4.91 -5.67
N ARG A 69 7.24 -5.96 -6.08
CA ARG A 69 6.10 -5.84 -7.01
C ARG A 69 4.91 -5.14 -6.37
N LEU A 70 4.58 -5.45 -5.12
CA LEU A 70 3.51 -4.78 -4.37
C LEU A 70 3.79 -3.28 -4.19
N ILE A 71 5.02 -2.92 -3.82
CA ILE A 71 5.44 -1.51 -3.70
C ILE A 71 5.34 -0.79 -5.05
N LYS A 72 5.81 -1.42 -6.14
CA LYS A 72 5.65 -0.83 -7.50
C LYS A 72 4.19 -0.61 -7.86
N LEU A 73 3.31 -1.57 -7.55
CA LEU A 73 1.88 -1.44 -7.78
C LEU A 73 1.28 -0.29 -6.95
N ARG A 74 1.70 -0.13 -5.69
CA ARG A 74 1.30 0.99 -4.84
C ARG A 74 1.67 2.32 -5.48
N GLU A 75 2.94 2.51 -5.83
CA GLU A 75 3.41 3.78 -6.39
C GLU A 75 2.72 4.10 -7.73
N ALA A 76 2.56 3.11 -8.62
CA ALA A 76 1.82 3.28 -9.86
C ALA A 76 0.36 3.69 -9.59
N THR A 77 -0.32 3.02 -8.65
CA THR A 77 -1.72 3.35 -8.30
C THR A 77 -1.84 4.77 -7.70
N ARG A 78 -0.86 5.20 -6.90
CA ARG A 78 -0.80 6.57 -6.36
C ARG A 78 -0.70 7.61 -7.48
N GLU A 79 0.16 7.39 -8.46
CA GLU A 79 0.30 8.28 -9.63
C GLU A 79 -1.00 8.36 -10.44
N LEU A 80 -1.70 7.23 -10.63
CA LEU A 80 -2.98 7.19 -11.31
C LEU A 80 -4.07 7.96 -10.55
N PHE A 81 -4.13 7.81 -9.23
CA PHE A 81 -5.10 8.52 -8.38
C PHE A 81 -4.81 10.02 -8.35
N ALA A 82 -3.53 10.42 -8.29
CA ALA A 82 -3.11 11.82 -8.38
C ALA A 82 -3.54 12.44 -9.72
N ALA A 83 -3.24 11.78 -10.84
CA ALA A 83 -3.66 12.25 -12.16
C ALA A 83 -5.20 12.37 -12.26
N ARG A 84 -5.94 11.44 -11.67
CA ARG A 84 -7.40 11.49 -11.63
C ARG A 84 -7.94 12.64 -10.79
N ALA A 85 -7.31 12.95 -9.66
CA ALA A 85 -7.68 14.05 -8.78
C ALA A 85 -7.37 15.41 -9.44
N ASP A 86 -6.23 15.51 -10.11
CA ASP A 86 -5.78 16.73 -10.79
C ASP A 86 -6.38 16.90 -12.20
N VAL A 87 -7.17 15.93 -12.67
CA VAL A 87 -7.78 15.90 -14.02
C VAL A 87 -6.72 16.00 -15.13
N THR A 88 -5.62 15.27 -14.96
CA THR A 88 -4.50 15.20 -15.91
C THR A 88 -4.39 13.83 -16.56
N THR A 89 -3.55 13.74 -17.60
CA THR A 89 -3.25 12.45 -18.25
C THR A 89 -2.35 11.63 -17.33
N PRO A 90 -2.72 10.39 -16.98
CA PRO A 90 -1.87 9.54 -16.15
C PRO A 90 -0.55 9.19 -16.86
N PRO A 91 0.55 9.00 -16.11
CA PRO A 91 1.80 8.58 -16.73
C PRO A 91 1.66 7.19 -17.37
N ALA A 92 2.15 7.05 -18.61
CA ALA A 92 2.06 5.79 -19.35
C ALA A 92 2.76 4.63 -18.61
N ALA A 93 3.87 4.90 -17.93
CA ALA A 93 4.61 3.90 -17.17
C ALA A 93 3.79 3.33 -15.98
N SER A 94 2.98 4.16 -15.32
CA SER A 94 2.11 3.74 -14.21
C SER A 94 0.98 2.86 -14.74
N LEU A 95 0.39 3.22 -15.88
CA LEU A 95 -0.60 2.39 -16.57
C LEU A 95 0.00 1.04 -17.00
N THR A 96 1.19 1.03 -17.57
CA THR A 96 1.89 -0.21 -17.91
C THR A 96 2.14 -1.07 -16.68
N THR A 97 2.62 -0.48 -15.58
CA THR A 97 2.86 -1.22 -14.33
C THR A 97 1.59 -1.85 -13.77
N LEU A 98 0.47 -1.13 -13.81
CA LEU A 98 -0.83 -1.67 -13.41
C LEU A 98 -1.27 -2.82 -14.33
N ASN A 99 -1.16 -2.64 -15.65
CA ASN A 99 -1.55 -3.65 -16.62
C ASN A 99 -0.70 -4.93 -16.49
N ASP A 100 0.62 -4.78 -16.30
CA ASP A 100 1.53 -5.91 -16.08
C ASP A 100 1.22 -6.67 -14.79
N ALA A 101 0.64 -6.03 -13.78
CA ALA A 101 0.22 -6.67 -12.55
C ALA A 101 -1.08 -7.49 -12.70
N LEU A 102 -1.88 -7.20 -13.73
CA LEU A 102 -3.16 -7.86 -14.02
C LEU A 102 -3.04 -9.03 -15.01
N ALA A 103 -1.94 -9.08 -15.77
CA ALA A 103 -1.65 -10.10 -16.78
C ALA A 103 -1.19 -11.43 -16.15
#